data_AF-A0A6L6IBB4-F1
#
_entry.id   AF-A0A6L6IBB4-F1
#
_cell.length_a   1.000
_cell.length_b   1.000
_cell.length_c   1.000
_cell.angle_alpha   90.00
_cell.angle_beta   90.00
_cell.angle_gamma   90.00
#
_symmetry.space_group_name_H-M   'P 1'
#
loop_
_entity.id
_entity.type
_entity.pdbx_description
1 polymer ?
#
loop_
_entity_poly.entity_id
_entity_poly.type
_entity_poly.pdbx_seq_one_letter_code
_entity_poly.pdbx_strand_id
1 'polypeptide(L)' 'RIHGAANILNLQKLINISHQLEITPVSDDSKPEILKLMNSVKEHIAELDQEIAVFCQQND' A
#
# COMPACT_ATOMS: atom_id res chain seq x y z
N ARG A 1 5.90 16.96 -11.10
CA ARG A 1 6.76 16.88 -9.89
C ARG A 1 6.01 16.34 -8.66
N ILE A 2 4.76 16.75 -8.38
CA ILE A 2 3.98 16.26 -7.22
C ILE A 2 3.63 14.77 -7.34
N HIS A 3 3.26 14.29 -8.53
CA HIS A 3 2.95 12.88 -8.78
C HIS A 3 4.11 11.93 -8.39
N GLY A 4 5.35 12.23 -8.76
CA GLY A 4 6.49 11.37 -8.38
C GLY A 4 6.75 11.27 -6.87
N ALA A 5 6.38 12.28 -6.08
CA ALA A 5 6.50 12.23 -4.62
C ALA A 5 5.37 11.42 -3.96
N ALA A 6 4.16 11.44 -4.53
CA ALA A 6 3.04 10.61 -4.10
C ALA A 6 3.36 9.11 -4.32
N ASN A 7 3.91 8.75 -5.49
CA ASN A 7 4.29 7.38 -5.82
C ASN A 7 5.32 6.80 -4.81
N ILE A 8 6.35 7.57 -4.46
CA ILE A 8 7.38 7.13 -3.49
C ILE A 8 6.75 6.94 -2.10
N LEU A 9 5.86 7.84 -1.69
CA LEU A 9 5.20 7.76 -0.40
C LEU A 9 4.30 6.51 -0.32
N ASN A 10 3.51 6.22 -1.36
CA ASN A 10 2.61 5.07 -1.37
C ASN A 10 3.36 3.74 -1.42
N LEU A 11 4.47 3.66 -2.17
CA LEU A 11 5.37 2.50 -2.13
C LEU A 11 6.02 2.32 -0.76
N GLN A 12 6.45 3.41 -0.10
CA GLN A 12 7.04 3.34 1.25
C GLN A 12 6.04 2.81 2.28
N LYS A 13 4.75 3.21 2.18
CA LYS A 13 3.69 2.69 3.04
C LYS A 13 3.44 1.21 2.81
N LEU A 14 3.42 0.75 1.55
CA LEU A 14 3.29 -0.68 1.25
C LEU A 14 4.44 -1.51 1.85
N ILE A 15 5.68 -1.04 1.71
CA ILE A 15 6.86 -1.71 2.30
C ILE A 15 6.69 -1.83 3.83
N ASN A 16 6.26 -0.75 4.49
CA ASN A 16 6.04 -0.77 5.93
C ASN A 16 4.94 -1.75 6.35
N ILE A 17 3.82 -1.80 5.62
CA ILE A 17 2.72 -2.73 5.92
C ILE A 17 3.17 -4.18 5.68
N SER A 18 3.90 -4.45 4.58
CA SER A 18 4.47 -5.77 4.31
C SER A 18 5.41 -6.23 5.41
N HIS A 19 6.28 -5.35 5.89
CA HIS A 19 7.18 -5.67 7.00
C HIS A 19 6.41 -5.96 8.30
N GLN A 20 5.38 -5.17 8.61
CA GLN A 20 4.52 -5.42 9.78
C GLN A 20 3.81 -6.78 9.69
N LEU A 21 3.29 -7.14 8.51
CA LEU A 21 2.67 -8.45 8.28
C LEU A 21 3.67 -9.60 8.43
N GLU A 22 4.93 -9.41 8.03
CA GLU A 22 5.99 -10.41 8.15
C GLU A 22 6.37 -10.69 9.61
N ILE A 23 6.48 -9.65 10.43
CA ILE A 23 6.93 -9.79 11.82
C ILE A 23 5.79 -10.04 12.82
N THR A 24 4.53 -9.79 12.44
CA THR A 24 3.39 -9.96 13.35
C THR A 24 3.12 -11.45 13.58
N PRO A 25 3.24 -11.94 14.83
CA PRO A 25 2.94 -13.34 15.13
C PRO A 25 1.46 -13.63 14.87
N VAL A 26 1.17 -14.76 14.23
CA VAL A 26 -0.22 -15.17 13.94
C VAL A 26 -0.84 -15.80 15.20
N SER A 27 -1.86 -15.15 15.74
CA SER A 27 -2.68 -15.62 16.85
C SER A 27 -4.11 -15.09 16.71
N ASP A 28 -5.03 -15.60 17.53
CA ASP A 28 -6.41 -15.08 17.56
C ASP A 28 -6.45 -13.60 17.98
N ASP A 29 -5.53 -13.19 18.85
CA ASP A 29 -5.41 -11.80 19.32
C ASP A 29 -4.86 -10.87 18.24
N SER A 30 -3.97 -11.34 17.36
CA SER A 30 -3.40 -10.53 16.27
C SER A 30 -4.26 -10.50 15.02
N LYS A 31 -5.23 -11.42 14.90
CA LYS A 31 -6.13 -11.53 13.74
C LYS A 31 -6.84 -10.21 13.35
N PRO A 32 -7.36 -9.39 14.29
CA PRO A 32 -7.96 -8.10 13.94
C PRO A 32 -6.95 -7.12 13.32
N GLU A 33 -5.74 -7.06 13.85
CA GLU A 33 -4.69 -6.16 13.33
C GLU A 33 -4.19 -6.64 11.96
N ILE A 34 -3.99 -7.95 11.77
CA ILE A 34 -3.63 -8.52 10.46
C ILE A 34 -4.71 -8.18 9.41
N LEU A 35 -5.99 -8.32 9.74
CA LEU A 35 -7.08 -7.95 8.83
C LEU A 35 -7.07 -6.46 8.47
N LYS A 36 -6.80 -5.59 9.45
CA LYS A 36 -6.67 -4.15 9.24
C LYS A 36 -5.48 -3.83 8.33
N LEU A 37 -4.31 -4.45 8.56
CA LEU A 37 -3.14 -4.30 7.70
C LEU A 37 -3.45 -4.77 6.27
N MET A 38 -4.12 -5.90 6.08
CA MET A 38 -4.53 -6.39 4.76
C MET A 38 -5.52 -5.45 4.05
N ASN A 39 -6.44 -4.81 4.79
CA ASN A 39 -7.33 -3.81 4.22
C ASN A 39 -6.54 -2.57 3.77
N SER A 40 -5.59 -2.10 4.57
CA SER A 40 -4.70 -1.01 4.14
C SER A 40 -3.87 -1.38 2.92
N VAL A 41 -3.37 -2.62 2.79
CA VAL A 41 -2.68 -3.05 1.54
C VAL A 41 -3.58 -2.85 0.32
N LYS A 42 -4.85 -3.26 0.40
CA LYS A 42 -5.80 -3.11 -0.72
C LYS A 42 -6.02 -1.65 -1.11
N GLU A 43 -6.19 -0.77 -0.12
CA GLU A 43 -6.38 0.67 -0.37
C GLU A 43 -5.17 1.27 -1.08
N HIS A 44 -3.95 0.96 -0.61
CA HIS A 44 -2.73 1.51 -1.18
C HIS A 44 -2.41 0.96 -2.57
N ILE A 45 -2.77 -0.29 -2.87
CA ILE A 45 -2.67 -0.83 -4.23
C ILE A 45 -3.63 -0.10 -5.16
N ALA A 46 -4.87 0.15 -4.72
CA ALA A 46 -5.85 0.87 -5.53
C ALA A 46 -5.40 2.32 -5.83
N GLU A 47 -4.79 3.01 -4.86
CA GLU A 47 -4.18 4.32 -5.06
C GLU A 47 -3.05 4.27 -6.09
N LEU A 48 -2.15 3.28 -6.00
CA LEU A 48 -1.07 3.10 -6.97
C LEU A 48 -1.59 2.77 -8.38
N ASP A 49 -2.59 1.92 -8.51
CA ASP A 49 -3.21 1.59 -9.79
C ASP A 49 -3.81 2.85 -10.44
N GLN A 50 -4.47 3.70 -9.65
CA GLN A 50 -4.98 4.98 -10.12
C GLN A 50 -3.85 5.92 -10.56
N GLU A 51 -2.77 6.03 -9.78
CA GLU A 51 -1.60 6.84 -10.12
C GLU A 51 -0.92 6.37 -11.41
N ILE A 52 -0.78 5.05 -11.60
CA ILE A 52 -0.26 4.44 -12.82
C ILE A 52 -1.17 4.76 -14.01
N ALA A 53 -2.49 4.62 -13.86
CA ALA A 53 -3.44 4.93 -14.92
C ALA A 53 -3.33 6.40 -15.37
N VAL A 54 -3.25 7.34 -14.41
CA VAL A 54 -3.06 8.77 -14.71
C VAL A 54 -1.71 9.02 -15.39
N PHE A 55 -0.64 8.36 -14.94
CA PHE A 55 0.67 8.49 -15.56
C PHE A 55 0.67 7.99 -17.01
N CYS A 56 0.09 6.82 -17.28
CA CYS A 56 0.00 6.26 -18.63
C CYS A 56 -0.80 7.17 -19.56
N GLN A 57 -1.96 7.70 -19.11
CA GLN A 57 -2.78 8.64 -19.89
C GLN A 57 -2.07 9.95 -20.25
N GLN A 58 -1.11 10.41 -19.43
CA GLN A 58 -0.33 11.62 -19.70
C GLN A 58 0.81 11.40 -20.72
N ASN A 59 1.12 10.14 -21.05
CA ASN A 59 2.22 9.78 -21.94
C ASN A 59 1.74 9.13 -23.27
N ASP A 60 0.42 9.14 -23.54
CA ASP A 60 -0.19 8.90 -24.87
C ASP A 60 -0.21 10.19 -25.70
#